data_AF-A0AB37QJI6-F1
#
_entry.id   AF-A0AB37QJI6-F1
#
_cell.length_a   1.000
_cell.length_b   1.000
_cell.length_c   1.000
_cell.angle_alpha   90.00
_cell.angle_beta   90.00
_cell.angle_gamma   90.00
#
_symmetry.space_group_name_H-M   'P 1'
#
loop_
_entity.id
_entity.type
_entity.pdbx_description
1 polymer ?
#
loop_
_entity_poly.entity_id
_entity_poly.type
_entity_poly.pdbx_seq_one_letter_code
_entity_poly.pdbx_strand_id
1 'polypeptide(L)'
;HAFAGKVSGQTFGTATTGPAINLLRIEENLSAAWQRLSGTYVENLPWLECAERYDRPHTFHYMDPPYWQTAGYGVDFPFENYERMAEFMRWCKGKVMVSINDHPDIRRVFEGFHFEAVDIRYSTANQRKGKADVSGELDIMNWEPVALGRLF
;
A
#
# COMPACT_ATOMS: atom_id res chain seq x y z
N HIS A 1 12.08 -11.55 -16.99
CA HIS A 1 12.14 -11.59 -15.52
C HIS A 1 13.11 -10.52 -15.04
N ALA A 2 12.59 -9.47 -14.42
CA ALA A 2 13.43 -8.52 -13.68
C ALA A 2 13.51 -8.99 -12.23
N PHE A 3 14.70 -8.91 -11.62
CA PHE A 3 14.88 -9.14 -10.20
C PHE A 3 13.94 -8.23 -9.39
N ALA A 4 13.19 -8.81 -8.44
CA ALA A 4 12.19 -8.13 -7.61
C ALA A 4 11.09 -7.36 -8.38
N GLY A 5 10.80 -7.75 -9.64
CA GLY A 5 9.71 -7.12 -10.41
C GLY A 5 9.95 -5.65 -10.79
N LYS A 6 11.21 -5.19 -10.73
CA LYS A 6 11.57 -3.80 -11.02
C LYS A 6 11.09 -3.37 -12.41
N VAL A 7 10.45 -2.21 -12.48
CA VAL A 7 10.00 -1.59 -13.73
C VAL A 7 11.13 -0.75 -14.36
N SER A 8 12.02 -0.20 -13.54
CA SER A 8 13.22 0.55 -13.97
C SER A 8 14.50 -0.08 -13.39
N GLY A 9 15.63 0.07 -14.11
CA GLY A 9 16.91 -0.53 -13.69
C GLY A 9 16.88 -2.06 -13.63
N GLN A 10 16.24 -2.68 -14.62
CA GLN A 10 16.01 -4.12 -14.66
C GLN A 10 17.33 -4.90 -14.75
N THR A 11 17.61 -5.71 -13.73
CA THR A 11 18.65 -6.74 -13.78
C THR A 11 18.01 -8.10 -13.92
N PHE A 12 18.64 -9.01 -14.67
CA PHE A 12 18.19 -10.38 -14.77
C PHE A 12 18.33 -11.06 -13.40
N GLY A 13 17.21 -11.49 -12.83
CA GLY A 13 17.21 -12.21 -11.56
C GLY A 13 17.51 -13.69 -11.78
N THR A 14 18.52 -14.22 -11.09
CA THR A 14 18.81 -15.66 -11.06
C THR A 14 18.30 -16.25 -9.73
N ALA A 15 17.52 -17.32 -9.80
CA ALA A 15 17.13 -18.11 -8.64
C ALA A 15 17.32 -19.59 -8.99
N THR A 16 18.09 -20.32 -8.18
CA THR A 16 18.35 -21.76 -8.38
C THR A 16 17.18 -22.65 -7.94
N THR A 17 16.19 -22.07 -7.27
CA THR A 17 15.00 -22.75 -6.72
C THR A 17 13.67 -22.18 -7.23
N GLY A 18 13.71 -21.11 -8.04
CA GLY A 18 12.50 -20.47 -8.57
C GLY A 18 12.09 -21.08 -9.92
N PRO A 19 10.78 -21.17 -10.22
CA PRO A 19 10.33 -21.59 -11.54
C PRO A 19 10.80 -20.58 -12.60
N ALA A 20 11.31 -21.09 -13.73
CA ALA A 20 11.63 -20.26 -14.89
C ALA A 20 10.34 -19.61 -15.46
N ILE A 21 10.48 -18.48 -16.17
CA ILE A 21 9.36 -17.88 -16.91
C ILE A 21 8.77 -18.96 -17.82
N ASN A 22 7.48 -19.26 -17.66
CA ASN A 22 6.76 -20.14 -18.56
C ASN A 22 5.94 -19.27 -19.52
N LEU A 23 6.49 -19.04 -20.72
CA LEU A 23 5.85 -18.22 -21.75
C LEU A 23 4.48 -18.77 -22.17
N LEU A 24 4.26 -20.09 -22.06
CA LEU A 24 2.99 -20.73 -22.39
C LEU A 24 1.87 -20.44 -21.38
N ARG A 25 2.21 -19.91 -20.19
CA ARG A 25 1.23 -19.51 -19.16
C ARG A 25 0.90 -18.02 -19.18
N ILE A 26 1.51 -17.24 -20.09
CA ILE A 26 1.24 -15.81 -20.19
C ILE A 26 -0.25 -15.57 -20.49
N GLU A 27 -0.84 -16.37 -21.39
CA GLU A 27 -2.25 -16.25 -21.74
C GLU A 27 -3.17 -16.55 -20.55
N GLU A 28 -2.89 -17.60 -19.79
CA GLU A 28 -3.65 -17.96 -18.58
C GLU A 28 -3.56 -16.84 -17.53
N ASN A 29 -2.35 -16.31 -17.28
CA ASN A 29 -2.13 -15.23 -16.33
C ASN A 29 -2.81 -13.92 -16.77
N LEU A 30 -2.75 -13.59 -18.06
CA LEU A 30 -3.40 -12.39 -18.60
C LEU A 30 -4.92 -12.52 -18.55
N SER A 31 -5.46 -13.70 -18.86
CA SER A 31 -6.89 -13.98 -18.75
C SER A 31 -7.38 -13.86 -17.31
N ALA A 32 -6.65 -14.44 -16.36
CA ALA A 32 -6.96 -14.32 -14.93
C ALA A 32 -6.91 -12.85 -14.44
N ALA A 33 -5.90 -12.08 -14.87
CA ALA A 33 -5.80 -10.66 -14.55
C ALA A 33 -6.97 -9.85 -15.15
N TRP A 34 -7.32 -10.12 -16.41
CA TRP A 34 -8.46 -9.48 -17.08
C TRP A 34 -9.79 -9.77 -16.37
N GLN A 35 -10.03 -11.04 -15.98
CA GLN A 35 -11.23 -11.41 -15.24
C GLN A 35 -11.30 -10.71 -13.88
N ARG A 36 -10.17 -10.61 -13.16
CA ARG A 36 -10.11 -9.93 -11.86
C ARG A 36 -10.37 -8.42 -11.96
N LEU A 37 -9.90 -7.80 -13.05
CA LEU A 37 -10.10 -6.37 -13.31
C LEU A 37 -11.41 -6.07 -14.05
N SER A 38 -12.21 -7.09 -14.39
CA SER A 38 -13.48 -6.89 -15.07
C SER A 38 -14.42 -6.04 -14.21
N GLY A 39 -14.97 -4.98 -14.79
CA GLY A 39 -15.79 -3.99 -14.07
C GLY A 39 -14.98 -3.00 -13.20
N THR A 40 -13.66 -2.99 -13.31
CA THR A 40 -12.78 -2.01 -12.63
C THR A 40 -12.46 -0.83 -13.54
N TYR A 41 -12.58 0.39 -13.03
CA TYR A 41 -12.05 1.59 -13.68
C TYR A 41 -10.63 1.85 -13.20
N VAL A 42 -9.72 2.12 -14.13
CA VAL A 42 -8.33 2.48 -13.84
C VAL A 42 -8.13 3.95 -14.22
N GLU A 43 -7.79 4.76 -13.23
CA GLU A 43 -7.60 6.20 -13.39
C GLU A 43 -6.12 6.56 -13.17
N ASN A 44 -5.60 7.47 -14.01
CA ASN A 44 -4.27 8.05 -13.82
C ASN A 44 -4.43 9.54 -13.49
N LEU A 45 -4.78 9.80 -12.24
CA LEU A 45 -5.06 11.13 -11.71
C LEU A 45 -4.26 11.37 -10.42
N PRO A 46 -4.08 12.62 -10.00
CA PRO A 46 -3.67 12.91 -8.63
C PRO A 46 -4.59 12.19 -7.64
N TRP A 47 -4.01 11.55 -6.62
CA TRP A 47 -4.74 10.64 -5.74
C TRP A 47 -5.97 11.30 -5.09
N LEU A 48 -5.85 12.57 -4.68
CA LEU A 48 -6.95 13.29 -4.04
C LEU A 48 -8.09 13.53 -5.02
N GLU A 49 -7.80 13.96 -6.24
CA GLU A 49 -8.84 14.15 -7.28
C GLU A 49 -9.58 12.85 -7.58
N CYS A 50 -8.87 11.71 -7.58
CA CYS A 50 -9.48 10.40 -7.71
C CYS A 50 -10.39 10.08 -6.51
N ALA A 51 -9.91 10.27 -5.29
CA ALA A 51 -10.69 10.02 -4.08
C ALA A 51 -11.97 10.88 -4.03
N GLU A 52 -11.86 12.17 -4.31
CA GLU A 52 -12.98 13.12 -4.31
C GLU A 52 -14.04 12.80 -5.37
N ARG A 53 -13.60 12.38 -6.58
CA ARG A 53 -14.51 11.99 -7.67
C ARG A 53 -15.48 10.89 -7.23
N TYR A 54 -14.95 9.91 -6.48
CA TYR A 54 -15.69 8.71 -6.07
C TYR A 54 -16.25 8.77 -4.64
N ASP A 55 -16.04 9.85 -3.88
CA ASP A 55 -16.53 9.96 -2.50
C ASP A 55 -18.06 9.98 -2.43
N ARG A 56 -18.63 8.93 -1.83
CA ARG A 56 -20.07 8.74 -1.57
C ARG A 56 -20.22 8.06 -0.20
N PRO A 57 -21.39 8.16 0.46
CA PRO A 57 -21.62 7.49 1.74
C PRO A 57 -21.40 5.96 1.74
N HIS A 58 -21.49 5.32 0.57
CA HIS A 58 -21.26 3.88 0.40
C HIS A 58 -19.85 3.53 -0.12
N THR A 59 -19.01 4.53 -0.40
CA THR A 59 -17.66 4.31 -0.92
C THR A 59 -16.73 3.86 0.20
N PHE A 60 -15.88 2.90 -0.10
CA PHE A 60 -14.76 2.49 0.72
C PHE A 60 -13.46 2.83 -0.02
N HIS A 61 -12.64 3.69 0.57
CA HIS A 61 -11.33 4.05 0.07
C HIS A 61 -10.26 3.26 0.83
N TYR A 62 -9.51 2.44 0.11
CA TYR A 62 -8.27 1.85 0.62
C TYR A 62 -7.09 2.64 0.06
N MET A 63 -6.23 3.15 0.94
CA MET A 63 -5.09 3.98 0.58
C MET A 63 -3.80 3.33 1.09
N ASP A 64 -2.87 3.08 0.17
CA ASP A 64 -1.55 2.50 0.45
C ASP A 64 -0.49 3.46 -0.14
N PRO A 65 -0.23 4.60 0.53
CA PRO A 65 0.75 5.57 0.06
C PRO A 65 2.18 4.99 0.19
N PRO A 66 3.17 5.61 -0.48
CA PRO A 66 4.57 5.33 -0.22
C PRO A 66 4.89 5.35 1.29
N TYR A 67 5.60 4.35 1.80
CA TYR A 67 5.92 4.27 3.22
C TYR A 67 6.90 5.37 3.62
N TRP A 68 6.58 6.12 4.68
CA TRP A 68 7.34 7.30 5.09
C TRP A 68 8.78 6.96 5.47
N GLN A 69 9.74 7.72 4.92
CA GLN A 69 11.19 7.53 5.08
C GLN A 69 11.72 6.14 4.68
N THR A 70 10.96 5.36 3.91
CA THR A 70 11.46 4.12 3.32
C THR A 70 11.94 4.34 1.88
N ALA A 71 13.00 3.64 1.48
CA ALA A 71 13.48 3.69 0.11
C ALA A 71 12.60 2.81 -0.80
N GLY A 72 12.30 3.25 -2.03
CA GLY A 72 11.87 2.32 -3.08
C GLY A 72 10.80 2.78 -4.06
N TYR A 73 10.07 3.87 -3.78
CA TYR A 73 8.92 4.23 -4.62
C TYR A 73 9.26 5.04 -5.87
N GLY A 74 10.49 5.59 -5.98
CA GLY A 74 11.01 6.23 -7.20
C GLY A 74 10.27 7.49 -7.65
N VAL A 75 9.25 7.93 -6.90
CA VAL A 75 8.43 9.12 -7.13
C VAL A 75 8.38 9.89 -5.82
N ASP A 76 8.53 11.21 -5.90
CA ASP A 76 8.45 12.08 -4.73
C ASP A 76 7.01 12.08 -4.17
N PHE A 77 6.87 11.73 -2.91
CA PHE A 77 5.63 11.80 -2.15
C PHE A 77 5.88 12.64 -0.89
N PRO A 78 5.83 13.98 -1.02
CA PRO A 78 6.23 14.87 0.05
C PRO A 78 5.22 14.82 1.20
N PHE A 79 5.66 15.18 2.40
CA PHE A 79 4.94 14.90 3.65
C PHE A 79 3.54 15.52 3.70
N GLU A 80 3.35 16.63 2.99
CA GLU A 80 2.09 17.35 2.83
C GLU A 80 0.99 16.46 2.24
N ASN A 81 1.32 15.39 1.51
CA ASN A 81 0.31 14.45 1.03
C ASN A 81 -0.30 13.62 2.16
N TYR A 82 0.47 13.25 3.19
CA TYR A 82 -0.11 12.56 4.35
C TYR A 82 -1.00 13.51 5.14
N GLU A 83 -0.64 14.79 5.26
CA GLU A 83 -1.47 15.82 5.88
C GLU A 83 -2.80 16.01 5.13
N ARG A 84 -2.73 16.11 3.79
CA ARG A 84 -3.93 16.17 2.92
C ARG A 84 -4.78 14.90 3.01
N MET A 85 -4.15 13.74 3.19
CA MET A 85 -4.87 12.48 3.39
C MET A 85 -5.63 12.47 4.71
N ALA A 86 -4.98 12.89 5.80
CA ALA A 86 -5.65 13.06 7.08
C ALA A 86 -6.79 14.09 7.00
N GLU A 87 -6.61 15.20 6.29
CA GLU A 87 -7.67 16.18 6.06
C GLU A 87 -8.86 15.57 5.30
N PHE A 88 -8.61 14.89 4.18
CA PHE A 88 -9.64 14.19 3.41
C PHE A 88 -10.43 13.20 4.28
N MET A 89 -9.74 12.40 5.08
CA MET A 89 -10.37 11.44 5.99
C MET A 89 -11.34 12.09 6.99
N ARG A 90 -11.09 13.34 7.42
CA ARG A 90 -11.95 14.05 8.39
C ARG A 90 -13.29 14.50 7.78
N TRP A 91 -13.32 14.83 6.49
CA TRP A 91 -14.51 15.42 5.86
C TRP A 91 -15.21 14.53 4.83
N CYS A 92 -14.56 13.48 4.32
CA CYS A 92 -15.14 12.58 3.32
C CYS A 92 -16.43 11.90 3.82
N LYS A 93 -17.30 11.54 2.89
CA LYS A 93 -18.59 10.88 3.18
C LYS A 93 -18.43 9.39 3.39
N GLY A 94 -17.50 8.79 2.66
CA GLY A 94 -17.21 7.35 2.70
C GLY A 94 -16.34 6.94 3.89
N LYS A 95 -15.98 5.65 3.89
CA LYS A 95 -15.02 5.09 4.83
C LYS A 95 -13.63 5.09 4.20
N VAL A 96 -12.61 5.42 4.98
CA VAL A 96 -11.20 5.45 4.52
C VAL A 96 -10.32 4.65 5.46
N MET A 97 -9.58 3.71 4.88
CA MET A 97 -8.53 2.92 5.55
C MET A 97 -7.19 3.24 4.89
N VAL A 98 -6.19 3.58 5.71
CA VAL A 98 -4.81 3.82 5.27
C VAL A 98 -3.92 2.76 5.90
N SER A 99 -3.14 2.04 5.09
CA SER A 99 -2.05 1.15 5.56
C SER A 99 -0.72 1.87 5.35
N ILE A 100 0.11 1.92 6.40
CA ILE A 100 1.40 2.63 6.38
C ILE A 100 2.33 2.14 7.50
N ASN A 101 3.63 2.44 7.44
CA ASN A 101 4.56 2.14 8.52
C ASN A 101 4.24 2.87 9.84
N ASP A 102 4.43 2.17 10.95
CA ASP A 102 4.35 2.73 12.30
C ASP A 102 5.52 3.70 12.55
N HIS A 103 5.23 5.00 12.38
CA HIS A 103 6.19 6.08 12.55
C HIS A 103 5.59 7.22 13.38
N PRO A 104 6.37 7.87 14.29
CA PRO A 104 5.88 8.98 15.10
C PRO A 104 5.24 10.13 14.31
N ASP A 105 5.86 10.51 13.19
CA ASP A 105 5.30 11.56 12.31
C ASP A 105 3.93 11.19 11.73
N ILE A 106 3.76 9.92 11.34
CA ILE A 106 2.50 9.41 10.79
C ILE A 106 1.43 9.37 11.88
N ARG A 107 1.76 8.84 13.06
CA ARG A 107 0.84 8.87 14.22
C ARG A 107 0.37 10.28 14.55
N ARG A 108 1.27 11.28 14.44
CA ARG A 108 0.92 12.70 14.66
C ARG A 108 -0.02 13.24 13.58
N VAL A 109 0.25 12.97 12.31
CA VAL A 109 -0.60 13.47 11.21
C VAL A 109 -2.03 12.92 11.29
N PHE A 110 -2.15 11.64 11.63
CA PHE A 110 -3.42 10.95 11.74
C PHE A 110 -4.01 10.98 13.16
N GLU A 111 -3.59 11.92 14.00
CA GLU A 111 -4.14 12.07 15.34
C GLU A 111 -5.67 12.28 15.29
N GLY A 112 -6.37 11.56 16.17
CA GLY A 112 -7.83 11.55 16.29
C GLY A 112 -8.54 10.46 15.47
N PHE A 113 -7.80 9.65 14.70
CA PHE A 113 -8.34 8.47 14.02
C PHE A 113 -8.15 7.19 14.84
N HIS A 114 -8.86 6.14 14.42
CA HIS A 114 -8.68 4.80 14.98
C HIS A 114 -7.42 4.16 14.39
N PHE A 115 -6.57 3.58 15.24
CA PHE A 115 -5.34 2.91 14.86
C PHE A 115 -5.41 1.43 15.24
N GLU A 116 -5.04 0.56 14.32
CA GLU A 116 -4.70 -0.84 14.60
C GLU A 116 -3.23 -1.06 14.23
N ALA A 117 -2.46 -1.60 15.17
CA ALA A 117 -1.07 -1.94 14.92
C ALA A 117 -0.97 -3.41 14.49
N VAL A 118 -0.36 -3.66 13.35
CA VAL A 118 -0.09 -4.99 12.82
C VAL A 118 1.41 -5.27 12.96
N ASP A 119 1.73 -6.34 13.68
CA ASP A 119 3.11 -6.79 13.85
C ASP A 119 3.62 -7.43 12.57
N ILE A 120 4.33 -6.66 11.72
CA ILE A 120 5.03 -7.21 10.57
C ILE A 120 6.53 -7.20 10.80
N ARG A 121 7.13 -8.39 10.77
CA ARG A 121 8.59 -8.54 10.75
C ARG A 121 9.08 -8.46 9.31
N TYR A 122 9.32 -7.25 8.80
CA TYR A 122 10.06 -7.08 7.54
C TYR A 122 11.55 -7.39 7.77
N SER A 123 12.01 -8.59 7.40
CA SER A 123 13.45 -8.88 7.29
C SER A 123 13.89 -8.89 5.83
N THR A 124 14.41 -7.77 5.34
CA THR A 124 15.21 -7.71 4.10
C THR A 124 16.70 -7.53 4.38
N ALA A 125 17.11 -7.50 5.65
CA ALA A 125 18.51 -7.42 6.03
C ALA A 125 19.25 -8.73 5.74
N ASN A 126 20.32 -8.60 4.96
CA ASN A 126 21.36 -9.62 4.80
C ASN A 126 21.83 -10.01 6.22
N GLN A 127 21.70 -11.29 6.61
CA GLN A 127 21.96 -11.84 7.96
C GLN A 127 23.35 -11.47 8.56
N ARG A 128 24.24 -10.87 7.78
CA ARG A 128 25.58 -10.42 8.16
C ARG A 128 25.69 -8.95 8.61
N LYS A 129 24.67 -8.11 8.45
CA LYS A 129 24.72 -6.69 8.86
C LYS A 129 23.46 -6.26 9.61
N GLY A 130 23.55 -6.27 10.94
CA GLY A 130 22.68 -5.52 11.86
C GLY A 130 21.24 -6.03 11.99
N LYS A 131 20.67 -5.88 13.19
CA LYS A 131 19.22 -6.02 13.38
C LYS A 131 18.52 -5.05 12.42
N ALA A 132 17.62 -5.55 11.57
CA ALA A 132 16.67 -4.69 10.90
C ALA A 132 15.83 -3.98 11.98
N ASP A 133 15.61 -2.67 11.83
CA ASP A 133 14.60 -1.99 12.64
C ASP A 133 13.25 -2.65 12.36
N VAL A 134 12.60 -3.12 13.43
CA VAL A 134 11.23 -3.61 13.36
C VAL A 134 10.35 -2.39 13.13
N SER A 135 9.98 -2.14 11.88
CA SER A 135 8.91 -1.19 11.56
C SER A 135 7.60 -1.97 11.63
N GLY A 136 6.75 -1.63 12.60
CA GLY A 136 5.37 -2.13 12.61
C GLY A 136 4.58 -1.53 11.44
N GLU A 137 3.42 -2.09 11.15
CA GLU A 137 2.45 -1.50 10.23
C GLU A 137 1.26 -0.94 11.03
N LEU A 138 0.66 0.14 10.52
CA LEU A 138 -0.54 0.77 11.05
C LEU A 138 -1.65 0.73 10.00
N ASP A 139 -2.80 0.21 10.41
CA ASP A 139 -4.07 0.45 9.75
C ASP A 139 -4.79 1.61 10.45
N ILE A 140 -5.02 2.69 9.71
CA ILE A 140 -5.62 3.93 10.19
C ILE A 140 -7.00 4.09 9.57
N MET A 141 -8.03 4.28 10.39
CA MET A 141 -9.43 4.31 9.94
C MET A 141 -10.17 5.56 10.41
N ASN A 142 -11.02 6.11 9.53
CA ASN A 142 -11.91 7.23 9.88
C ASN A 142 -13.22 6.80 10.58
N TRP A 143 -13.33 5.54 10.98
CA TRP A 143 -14.43 5.00 11.76
C TRP A 143 -13.92 4.01 12.81
N GLU A 144 -14.70 3.76 13.85
CA GLU A 144 -14.41 2.69 14.82
C GLU A 144 -14.95 1.34 14.30
N PRO A 145 -14.09 0.34 14.05
CA PRO A 145 -14.55 -0.98 13.61
C PRO A 145 -15.24 -1.72 14.76
N VAL A 146 -16.50 -2.14 14.55
CA VAL A 146 -17.32 -2.83 15.56
C VAL A 146 -16.72 -4.18 15.99
N ALA A 147 -15.95 -4.81 15.10
CA ALA A 147 -14.97 -5.86 15.39
C ALA A 147 -14.22 -6.14 14.08
N LEU A 148 -12.91 -5.90 14.03
CA LEU A 148 -12.03 -6.57 13.06
C LEU A 148 -11.85 -8.00 13.57
N GLY A 149 -12.90 -8.83 13.44
CA GLY A 149 -12.81 -10.24 13.79
C GLY A 149 -11.70 -10.88 12.96
N ARG A 150 -10.50 -11.02 13.55
CA ARG A 150 -9.27 -11.61 12.96
C ARG A 150 -9.25 -11.51 11.44
N LEU A 151 -9.11 -10.29 10.94
CA LEU A 151 -8.88 -10.06 9.51
C LEU A 151 -7.39 -10.16 9.17
N PHE A 152 -6.67 -11.04 9.87
CA PHE A 152 -5.36 -11.61 9.52
C PHE A 152 -5.22 -12.97 10.22
#